data_AF-A0A2N2LYD1-F1
#
_entry.id   AF-A0A2N2LYD1-F1
#
_cell.length_a   1.000
_cell.length_b   1.000
_cell.length_c   1.000
_cell.angle_alpha   90.00
_cell.angle_beta   90.00
_cell.angle_gamma   90.00
#
_symmetry.space_group_name_H-M   'P 1'
#
loop_
_entity.id
_entity.type
_entity.pdbx_description
1 polymer ?
#
loop_
_entity_poly.entity_id
_entity_poly.type
_entity_poly.pdbx_seq_one_letter_code
_entity_poly.pdbx_strand_id
1 'polypeptide(L)'
;MRIGYCLKCLLLIAILTLIFLSTTSQVFAQPPGPDRPAGPHKVAPPPPPPPGPDHYGPPPPPPGRRGYCVERCRGNYHASIRGCRAHSRSGYHRRCERQANYRYHRCMNQCRYR
;
A
#
# COMPACT_ATOMS: atom_id res chain seq x y z
N MET A 1 -14.00 -45.67 -14.30
CA MET A 1 -14.25 -44.24 -14.63
C MET A 1 -13.39 -43.36 -13.72
N ARG A 2 -12.47 -42.55 -14.26
CA ARG A 2 -11.93 -41.27 -13.69
C ARG A 2 -10.62 -40.76 -14.31
N ILE A 3 -10.09 -41.40 -15.37
CA ILE A 3 -8.92 -40.88 -16.11
C ILE A 3 -9.22 -39.52 -16.78
N GLY A 4 -10.48 -39.26 -17.18
CA GLY A 4 -10.87 -38.02 -17.84
C GLY A 4 -10.84 -36.75 -16.97
N TYR A 5 -10.89 -36.87 -15.63
CA TYR A 5 -10.81 -35.70 -14.73
C TYR A 5 -9.36 -35.24 -14.55
N CYS A 6 -8.40 -36.17 -14.52
CA CYS A 6 -6.98 -35.82 -14.48
C CYS A 6 -6.56 -35.04 -15.72
N LEU A 7 -7.01 -35.44 -16.91
CA LEU A 7 -6.65 -34.76 -18.16
C LEU A 7 -7.19 -33.32 -18.21
N LYS A 8 -8.43 -33.10 -17.75
CA LYS A 8 -9.04 -31.76 -17.67
C LYS A 8 -8.32 -30.86 -16.67
N CYS A 9 -7.92 -31.39 -15.52
CA CYS A 9 -7.14 -30.63 -14.54
C CYS A 9 -5.76 -30.24 -15.07
N LEU A 10 -5.05 -31.16 -15.75
CA LEU A 10 -3.75 -30.88 -16.34
C LEU A 10 -3.84 -29.82 -17.45
N LEU A 11 -4.89 -29.88 -18.28
CA LEU A 11 -5.15 -28.88 -19.31
C LEU A 11 -5.39 -27.49 -18.71
N LEU A 12 -6.18 -27.39 -17.64
CA LEU A 12 -6.46 -26.12 -16.95
C LEU A 12 -5.19 -25.51 -16.34
N ILE A 13 -4.33 -26.32 -15.73
CA ILE A 13 -3.06 -25.86 -15.16
C ILE A 13 -2.16 -25.31 -16.27
N ALA A 14 -2.05 -26.01 -17.41
CA ALA A 14 -1.26 -25.57 -18.55
C ALA A 14 -1.76 -24.24 -19.16
N ILE A 15 -3.08 -24.04 -19.23
CA ILE A 15 -3.66 -22.78 -19.72
C ILE A 15 -3.34 -21.63 -18.76
N LEU A 16 -3.45 -21.85 -17.45
CA LEU A 16 -3.17 -20.84 -16.44
C LEU A 16 -1.69 -20.43 -16.42
N THR A 17 -0.76 -21.38 -16.60
CA THR A 17 0.67 -21.08 -16.68
C THR A 17 1.02 -20.28 -17.93
N LEU A 18 0.40 -20.59 -19.08
CA LEU A 18 0.58 -19.83 -20.32
C LEU A 18 0.11 -18.37 -20.17
N ILE A 19 -1.07 -18.15 -19.59
CA ILE A 19 -1.60 -16.79 -19.35
C ILE A 19 -0.66 -15.99 -18.44
N PHE A 20 -0.15 -16.62 -17.38
CA PHE A 20 0.77 -15.97 -16.45
C PHE A 20 2.08 -15.56 -17.14
N LEU A 21 2.67 -16.44 -17.96
CA LEU A 21 3.88 -16.15 -18.73
C LEU A 21 3.68 -15.02 -19.74
N SER A 22 2.53 -14.99 -20.43
CA SER A 22 2.22 -13.91 -21.38
C SER A 22 2.06 -12.54 -20.70
N THR A 23 1.58 -12.53 -19.45
CA THR A 23 1.36 -11.28 -18.71
C THR A 23 2.68 -10.67 -18.22
N THR A 24 3.67 -11.50 -17.88
CA THR A 24 5.00 -11.01 -17.46
C THR A 24 5.78 -10.30 -18.56
N SER A 25 5.51 -10.59 -19.83
CA SER A 25 6.22 -9.98 -20.97
C SER A 25 5.74 -8.56 -21.30
N GLN A 26 4.58 -8.12 -20.82
CA GLN A 26 4.02 -6.80 -21.15
C GLN A 26 4.48 -5.65 -20.24
N VAL A 27 5.24 -5.95 -19.17
CA VAL A 27 5.69 -4.91 -18.23
C VAL A 27 6.96 -4.18 -18.72
N PHE A 28 7.62 -4.67 -19.77
CA PHE A 28 8.93 -4.15 -20.21
C PHE A 28 8.92 -3.28 -21.48
N ALA A 29 7.74 -2.88 -21.98
CA ALA A 29 7.63 -2.07 -23.20
C ALA A 29 6.74 -0.85 -22.97
N GLN A 30 7.22 0.13 -22.21
CA GLN A 30 6.79 1.52 -22.44
C GLN A 30 7.94 2.28 -23.11
N PRO A 31 7.77 2.73 -24.37
CA PRO A 31 8.69 3.68 -24.98
C PRO A 31 8.56 5.07 -24.30
N PRO A 32 9.64 5.86 -24.21
CA PRO A 32 9.55 7.24 -23.76
C PRO A 32 8.78 8.05 -24.83
N GLY A 33 7.54 8.41 -24.50
CA GLY A 33 6.73 9.32 -25.32
C GLY A 33 7.18 10.77 -25.16
N PRO A 34 7.04 11.60 -26.21
CA PRO A 34 7.78 12.84 -26.38
C PRO A 34 7.19 14.03 -25.62
N ASP A 35 8.10 14.96 -25.34
CA ASP A 35 7.95 16.37 -24.95
C ASP A 35 6.53 16.92 -24.94
N ARG A 36 6.00 17.13 -23.74
CA ARG A 36 4.81 17.96 -23.51
C ARG A 36 5.25 19.40 -23.22
N PRO A 37 4.63 20.42 -23.84
CA PRO A 37 5.12 21.79 -23.80
C PRO A 37 4.95 22.41 -22.42
N ALA A 38 5.88 23.33 -22.11
CA ALA A 38 5.90 24.14 -20.90
C ALA A 38 4.56 24.86 -20.71
N GLY A 39 3.76 24.34 -19.77
CA GLY A 39 2.59 25.04 -19.24
C GLY A 39 3.03 26.27 -18.42
N PRO A 40 2.14 27.25 -18.24
CA PRO A 40 2.47 28.56 -17.71
C PRO A 40 3.03 28.42 -16.29
N HIS A 41 4.07 29.20 -16.01
CA HIS A 41 4.75 29.28 -14.72
C HIS A 41 3.75 29.34 -13.58
N LYS A 42 3.54 28.20 -12.90
CA LYS A 42 2.89 28.18 -11.60
C LYS A 42 3.84 28.89 -10.65
N VAL A 43 3.50 30.14 -10.33
CA VAL A 43 4.03 30.84 -9.16
C VAL A 43 3.98 29.85 -8.01
N ALA A 44 5.15 29.53 -7.46
CA ALA A 44 5.25 28.60 -6.35
C ALA A 44 4.33 29.09 -5.22
N PRO A 45 3.48 28.24 -4.63
CA PRO A 45 2.72 28.64 -3.47
C PRO A 45 3.72 29.12 -2.39
N PRO A 46 3.37 30.15 -1.61
CA PRO A 46 4.22 30.60 -0.52
C PRO A 46 4.59 29.42 0.39
N PRO A 47 5.80 29.40 0.96
CA PRO A 47 6.19 28.35 1.89
C PRO A 47 5.15 28.27 3.02
N PRO A 48 4.78 27.05 3.47
CA PRO A 48 3.86 26.92 4.59
C PRO A 48 4.43 27.67 5.80
N PRO A 49 3.57 28.31 6.61
CA PRO A 49 4.03 28.96 7.84
C PRO A 49 4.79 27.95 8.71
N PRO A 50 5.82 28.39 9.46
CA PRO A 50 6.51 27.51 10.38
C PRO A 50 5.47 26.81 11.27
N PRO A 51 5.59 25.49 11.49
CA PRO A 51 4.66 24.78 12.34
C PRO A 51 4.57 25.51 13.69
N GLY A 52 3.37 25.97 14.04
CA GLY A 52 3.12 26.60 15.33
C GLY A 52 3.51 25.68 16.49
N PRO A 53 3.65 26.21 17.71
CA PRO A 53 4.05 25.41 18.88
C PRO A 53 3.16 24.18 19.11
N ASP A 54 1.92 24.20 18.61
CA ASP A 54 0.95 23.10 18.71
C ASP A 54 1.19 21.95 17.70
N HIS A 55 2.10 22.12 16.74
CA HIS A 55 2.44 21.08 15.74
C HIS A 55 3.38 20.01 16.30
N TYR A 56 4.06 20.32 17.39
CA TYR A 56 4.87 19.36 18.12
C TYR A 56 3.97 18.69 19.14
N GLY A 57 3.20 17.70 18.68
CA GLY A 57 2.66 16.68 19.58
C GLY A 57 3.76 16.16 20.51
N PRO A 58 3.42 15.65 21.71
CA PRO A 58 4.40 15.24 22.71
C PRO A 58 5.48 14.38 22.04
N PRO A 59 6.78 14.61 22.36
CA PRO A 59 7.86 13.87 21.76
C PRO A 59 7.57 12.37 21.90
N PRO A 60 7.84 11.57 20.86
CA PRO A 60 7.59 10.15 20.89
C PRO A 60 8.20 9.55 22.17
N PRO A 61 7.40 8.86 23.01
CA PRO A 61 7.92 8.27 24.24
C PRO A 61 9.20 7.46 23.99
N PRO A 62 10.11 7.41 24.97
CA PRO A 62 11.38 6.70 24.82
C PRO A 62 11.14 5.24 24.39
N PRO A 63 11.97 4.69 23.49
CA PRO A 63 11.73 3.42 22.77
C PRO A 63 11.75 2.13 23.63
N GLY A 64 11.48 2.21 24.93
CA GLY A 64 11.54 1.09 25.88
C GLY A 64 10.22 0.69 26.55
N ARG A 65 9.09 1.35 26.27
CA ARG A 65 7.79 0.97 26.86
C ARG A 65 6.91 0.27 25.81
N ARG A 66 6.54 -0.99 26.05
CA ARG A 66 5.55 -1.74 25.25
C ARG A 66 4.31 -0.91 24.88
N GLY A 67 3.85 -0.05 25.80
CA GLY A 67 2.74 0.88 25.59
C GLY A 67 2.96 1.82 24.41
N TYR A 68 4.14 2.42 24.28
CA TYR A 68 4.48 3.33 23.18
C TYR A 68 4.53 2.62 21.83
N CYS A 69 5.06 1.39 21.79
CA CYS A 69 5.07 0.59 20.57
C CYS A 69 3.64 0.32 20.07
N VAL A 70 2.73 -0.07 20.97
CA VAL A 70 1.31 -0.32 20.67
C VAL A 70 0.61 0.95 20.19
N GLU A 71 0.82 2.08 20.86
CA GLU A 71 0.24 3.37 20.46
C GLU A 71 0.68 3.79 19.06
N ARG A 72 1.98 3.64 18.75
CA ARG A 72 2.51 3.95 17.42
C ARG A 72 1.89 3.06 16.33
N CYS A 73 1.73 1.76 16.61
CA CYS A 73 1.05 0.85 15.68
C CYS A 73 -0.41 1.27 15.42
N ARG A 74 -1.14 1.64 16.48
CA ARG A 74 -2.53 2.13 16.37
C ARG A 74 -2.61 3.44 15.60
N GLY A 75 -1.74 4.40 15.89
CA GLY A 75 -1.70 5.69 15.19
C GLY A 75 -1.47 5.51 13.68
N ASN A 76 -0.51 4.68 13.30
CA ASN A 76 -0.22 4.36 11.89
C ASN A 76 -1.40 3.67 11.18
N TYR A 77 -2.11 2.78 11.88
CA TYR A 77 -3.30 2.12 11.35
C TYR A 77 -4.42 3.13 11.06
N HIS A 78 -4.73 4.01 12.01
CA HIS A 78 -5.76 5.04 11.83
C HIS A 78 -5.43 6.00 10.69
N ALA A 79 -4.18 6.45 10.59
CA ALA A 79 -3.73 7.28 9.47
C ALA A 79 -3.89 6.57 8.12
N SER A 80 -3.53 5.28 8.06
CA SER A 80 -3.66 4.47 6.85
C SER A 80 -5.12 4.31 6.43
N ILE A 81 -6.02 3.95 7.34
CA ILE A 81 -7.45 3.78 7.05
C ILE A 81 -8.08 5.10 6.61
N ARG A 82 -7.75 6.21 7.28
CA ARG A 82 -8.24 7.55 6.88
C ARG A 82 -7.79 7.90 5.46
N GLY A 83 -6.52 7.63 5.12
CA GLY A 83 -6.00 7.78 3.75
C GLY A 83 -6.69 6.87 2.75
N CYS A 84 -6.97 5.61 3.11
CA CYS A 84 -7.72 4.68 2.27
C CYS A 84 -9.13 5.22 1.95
N ARG A 85 -9.82 5.84 2.92
CA ARG A 85 -11.16 6.41 2.74
C ARG A 85 -11.15 7.68 1.90
N ALA A 86 -10.19 8.56 2.14
CA ALA A 86 -10.11 9.85 1.45
C ALA A 86 -9.62 9.76 0.00
N HIS A 87 -8.77 8.77 -0.34
CA HIS A 87 -8.06 8.78 -1.61
C HIS A 87 -8.19 7.50 -2.45
N SER A 88 -8.77 6.41 -1.93
CA SER A 88 -8.91 5.18 -2.73
C SER A 88 -10.18 5.19 -3.57
N ARG A 89 -10.05 4.82 -4.85
CA ARG A 89 -11.20 4.43 -5.69
C ARG A 89 -11.97 3.27 -5.03
N SER A 90 -13.28 3.19 -5.24
CA SER A 90 -14.19 2.23 -4.59
C SER A 90 -13.72 0.76 -4.63
N GLY A 91 -13.09 0.30 -5.72
CA GLY A 91 -12.50 -1.06 -5.83
C GLY A 91 -11.12 -1.24 -5.19
N TYR A 92 -10.42 -0.16 -4.87
CA TYR A 92 -9.12 -0.14 -4.19
C TYR A 92 -9.27 0.09 -2.69
N HIS A 93 -10.37 0.69 -2.26
CA HIS A 93 -10.68 0.96 -0.87
C HIS A 93 -10.60 -0.30 0.01
N ARG A 94 -11.32 -1.36 -0.36
CA ARG A 94 -11.28 -2.65 0.36
C ARG A 94 -9.91 -3.35 0.32
N ARG A 95 -9.08 -3.08 -0.68
CA ARG A 95 -7.71 -3.63 -0.77
C ARG A 95 -6.77 -2.86 0.14
N CYS A 96 -6.89 -1.53 0.15
CA CYS A 96 -6.16 -0.64 1.03
C CYS A 96 -6.45 -0.92 2.50
N GLU A 97 -7.73 -1.06 2.88
CA GLU A 97 -8.10 -1.39 4.27
C GLU A 97 -7.59 -2.78 4.70
N ARG A 98 -7.61 -3.77 3.82
CA ARG A 98 -7.03 -5.10 4.09
C ARG A 98 -5.52 -5.01 4.32
N GLN A 99 -4.81 -4.25 3.49
CA GLN A 99 -3.36 -4.06 3.63
C GLN A 99 -3.01 -3.31 4.93
N ALA A 100 -3.79 -2.28 5.28
CA ALA A 100 -3.63 -1.55 6.53
C ALA A 100 -3.83 -2.46 7.76
N ASN A 101 -4.86 -3.33 7.74
CA ASN A 101 -5.09 -4.31 8.80
C ASN A 101 -3.93 -5.31 8.93
N TYR A 102 -3.45 -5.88 7.81
CA TYR A 102 -2.31 -6.78 7.84
C TYR A 102 -1.07 -6.14 8.48
N ARG A 103 -0.75 -4.90 8.10
CA ARG A 103 0.37 -4.14 8.67
C ARG A 103 0.17 -3.87 10.17
N TYR A 104 -1.04 -3.53 10.59
CA TYR A 104 -1.37 -3.30 11.99
C TYR A 104 -1.13 -4.56 12.84
N HIS A 105 -1.64 -5.72 12.40
CA HIS A 105 -1.43 -6.98 13.11
C HIS A 105 0.05 -7.37 13.20
N ARG A 106 0.80 -7.19 12.09
CA ARG A 106 2.25 -7.43 12.08
C ARG A 106 2.98 -6.54 13.09
N CYS A 107 2.63 -5.25 13.13
CA CYS A 107 3.19 -4.27 14.06
C CYS A 107 2.87 -4.63 15.52
N MET A 108 1.60 -4.93 15.81
CA MET A 108 1.15 -5.34 17.15
C MET A 108 1.83 -6.61 17.64
N ASN A 109 2.01 -7.60 16.77
CA ASN A 109 2.75 -8.81 17.11
C ASN A 109 4.21 -8.47 17.42
N GLN A 110 4.87 -7.65 16.61
CA GLN A 110 6.24 -7.23 16.87
C GLN A 110 6.39 -6.49 18.21
N CYS A 111 5.42 -5.65 18.58
CA CYS A 111 5.39 -4.99 19.88
C CYS A 111 5.14 -5.94 21.05
N ARG A 112 4.43 -7.05 20.83
CA ARG A 112 4.19 -8.10 21.84
C ARG A 112 5.39 -9.00 22.09
N TYR A 113 6.30 -9.13 21.12
CA TYR A 113 7.52 -9.92 21.25
C TYR A 113 8.73 -9.13 21.76
N ARG A 114 8.63 -7.79 21.82
CA ARG A 114 9.62 -6.90 22.45
C ARG A 114 9.27 -6.65 23.91
#